data_AF-A0A0L0UKW0-F1
#
_entry.id   AF-A0A0L0UKW0-F1
#
_cell.length_a   1.000
_cell.length_b   1.000
_cell.length_c   1.000
_cell.angle_alpha   90.00
_cell.angle_beta   90.00
_cell.angle_gamma   90.00
#
_symmetry.space_group_name_H-M   'P 1'
#
loop_
_entity.id
_entity.type
_entity.pdbx_description
1 polymer ?
#
loop_
_entity_poly.entity_id
_entity_poly.type
_entity_poly.pdbx_seq_one_letter_code
_entity_poly.pdbx_strand_id
1 'polypeptide(L)'
;MPKCRCSNCAPVEAETLLEFLTITNQDNFDMVMRDELAPPSKYNLKHKYPSRAAPVKKRKFTPADEAEIKEFTGLLLHDMIAYYDNIVSPGGAVQGCDLFDEDDCVAILANLDNISDAPSLRNIVGGECFVGQLEWLHKWICDFRTSATHTRSIATQGPAASKKSQSTVLVTPKEALV
;
A
#
# COMPACT_ATOMS: atom_id res chain seq x y z
N MET A 1 24.03 -45.93 -23.55
CA MET A 1 23.24 -45.16 -22.58
C MET A 1 23.29 -43.70 -22.99
N PRO A 2 22.14 -42.98 -23.05
CA PRO A 2 22.16 -41.55 -23.31
C PRO A 2 22.88 -40.82 -22.16
N LYS A 3 23.60 -39.74 -22.48
CA LYS A 3 24.25 -38.89 -21.48
C LYS A 3 23.18 -38.14 -20.67
N CYS A 4 23.37 -38.02 -19.36
CA CYS A 4 22.49 -37.23 -18.51
C CYS A 4 22.62 -35.74 -18.87
N ARG A 5 21.48 -35.04 -18.99
CA ARG A 5 21.40 -33.60 -19.30
C ARG A 5 20.76 -32.78 -18.18
N CYS A 6 20.70 -33.30 -16.94
CA CYS A 6 20.17 -32.52 -15.83
C CYS A 6 21.13 -31.38 -15.45
N SER A 7 20.63 -30.40 -14.71
CA SER A 7 21.40 -29.25 -14.24
C SER A 7 22.68 -29.60 -13.46
N ASN A 8 22.75 -30.78 -12.84
CA ASN A 8 23.96 -31.25 -12.14
C ASN A 8 25.00 -31.87 -13.08
N CYS A 9 24.58 -32.49 -14.19
CA CYS A 9 25.49 -33.16 -15.14
C CYS A 9 25.87 -32.26 -16.33
N ALA A 10 25.07 -31.23 -16.60
CA ALA A 10 25.14 -30.34 -17.75
C ALA A 10 24.76 -28.89 -17.33
N PRO A 11 25.54 -28.25 -16.44
CA PRO A 11 25.17 -26.96 -15.85
C PRO A 11 25.16 -25.81 -16.85
N VAL A 12 26.06 -25.84 -17.85
CA VAL A 12 26.16 -24.79 -18.88
C VAL A 12 24.97 -24.87 -19.84
N GLU A 13 24.58 -26.08 -20.25
CA GLU A 13 23.38 -26.27 -21.07
C GLU A 13 22.11 -25.90 -20.30
N ALA A 14 22.06 -26.14 -18.99
CA ALA A 14 20.93 -25.74 -18.16
C ALA A 14 20.80 -24.21 -18.02
N GLU A 15 21.91 -23.48 -17.89
CA GLU A 15 21.89 -22.01 -17.88
C GLU A 15 21.46 -21.45 -19.24
N THR A 16 21.94 -22.05 -20.32
CA THR A 16 21.53 -21.71 -21.69
C THR A 16 20.03 -21.93 -21.88
N LEU A 17 19.50 -23.06 -21.43
CA LEU A 17 18.06 -23.37 -21.46
C LEU A 17 17.23 -22.29 -20.74
N LEU A 18 17.68 -21.80 -19.58
CA LEU A 18 16.99 -20.73 -18.85
C LEU A 18 16.90 -19.43 -19.66
N GLU A 19 17.92 -19.09 -20.46
CA GLU A 19 17.86 -17.92 -21.35
C GLU A 19 16.79 -18.11 -22.44
N PHE A 20 16.69 -19.30 -23.02
CA PHE A 20 15.70 -19.63 -24.05
C PHE A 20 14.27 -19.69 -23.54
N LEU A 21 14.04 -20.06 -22.28
CA LEU A 21 12.68 -20.13 -21.71
C LEU A 21 11.91 -18.81 -21.84
N THR A 22 12.60 -17.67 -21.85
CA THR A 22 11.99 -16.35 -22.03
C THR A 22 11.32 -16.14 -23.40
N ILE A 23 11.72 -16.93 -24.41
CA ILE A 23 11.20 -16.88 -25.79
C ILE A 23 10.56 -18.20 -26.23
N THR A 24 10.43 -19.17 -25.31
CA THR A 24 9.91 -20.50 -25.60
C THR A 24 8.38 -20.50 -25.59
N ASN A 25 7.77 -21.19 -26.56
CA ASN A 25 6.35 -21.43 -26.68
C ASN A 25 6.11 -22.90 -27.08
N GLN A 26 4.84 -23.29 -27.28
CA GLN A 26 4.49 -24.68 -27.63
C GLN A 26 5.08 -25.14 -28.96
N ASP A 27 5.26 -24.23 -29.92
CA ASP A 27 5.72 -24.55 -31.27
C ASP A 27 7.25 -24.72 -31.37
N ASN A 28 8.00 -24.06 -30.48
CA ASN A 28 9.46 -24.04 -30.53
C ASN A 28 10.15 -24.78 -29.37
N PHE A 29 9.39 -25.33 -28.42
CA PHE A 29 9.92 -26.07 -27.26
C PHE A 29 10.85 -27.21 -27.65
N ASP A 30 10.44 -28.04 -28.61
CA ASP A 30 11.25 -29.18 -29.06
C ASP A 30 12.57 -28.73 -29.70
N MET A 31 12.58 -27.57 -30.36
CA MET A 31 13.79 -26.99 -30.96
C MET A 31 14.74 -26.48 -29.89
N VAL A 32 14.23 -25.89 -28.80
CA VAL A 32 15.03 -25.51 -27.62
C VAL A 32 15.69 -26.75 -27.02
N MET A 33 14.94 -27.84 -26.85
CA MET A 33 15.46 -29.09 -26.28
C MET A 33 16.51 -29.77 -27.17
N ARG A 34 16.49 -29.50 -28.48
CA ARG A 34 17.48 -29.98 -29.47
C ARG A 34 18.64 -29.01 -29.72
N ASP A 35 18.72 -27.89 -28.99
CA ASP A 35 19.73 -26.85 -29.17
C ASP A 35 19.75 -26.26 -30.61
N GLU A 36 18.59 -26.25 -31.29
CA GLU A 36 18.44 -25.81 -32.69
C GLU A 36 18.12 -24.31 -32.83
N LEU A 37 17.98 -23.59 -31.72
CA LEU A 37 17.67 -22.16 -31.70
C LEU A 37 18.91 -21.32 -31.39
N ALA A 38 19.00 -20.15 -32.02
CA ALA A 38 20.02 -19.17 -31.69
C ALA A 38 19.63 -18.42 -30.41
N PRO A 39 20.58 -18.13 -29.48
CA PRO A 39 20.29 -17.44 -28.24
C PRO A 39 19.51 -16.13 -28.45
N PRO A 40 18.48 -15.84 -27.64
CA PRO A 40 17.77 -14.58 -27.73
C PRO A 40 18.76 -13.42 -27.58
N SER A 41 18.74 -12.48 -28.53
CA SER A 41 19.52 -11.27 -28.42
C SER A 41 18.99 -10.43 -27.25
N LYS A 42 19.88 -10.07 -26.33
CA LYS A 42 19.57 -9.24 -25.16
C LYS A 42 19.27 -7.81 -25.62
N TYR A 43 18.02 -7.51 -25.99
CA TYR A 43 17.60 -6.15 -26.35
C TYR A 43 17.34 -5.32 -25.10
N ASN A 44 17.96 -4.13 -25.03
CA ASN A 44 17.70 -3.19 -23.95
C ASN A 44 16.40 -2.42 -24.21
N LEU A 45 15.29 -2.94 -23.68
CA LEU A 45 13.96 -2.32 -23.79
C LEU A 45 13.77 -1.10 -22.89
N LYS A 46 14.76 -0.67 -22.08
CA LYS A 46 14.60 0.45 -21.13
C LYS A 46 14.16 1.74 -21.82
N HIS A 47 14.59 1.96 -23.06
CA HIS A 47 14.20 3.14 -23.85
C HIS A 47 12.72 3.13 -24.31
N LYS A 48 12.08 1.95 -24.31
CA LYS A 48 10.68 1.77 -24.74
C LYS A 48 9.70 1.95 -23.59
N TYR A 49 10.15 1.81 -22.35
CA TYR A 49 9.32 2.00 -21.17
C TYR A 49 9.34 3.46 -20.72
N PRO A 50 8.19 4.03 -20.35
CA PRO A 50 8.17 5.35 -19.73
C PRO A 50 9.02 5.34 -18.45
N SER A 51 9.64 6.49 -18.14
CA SER A 51 10.35 6.66 -16.87
C SER A 51 9.41 6.31 -15.72
N ARG A 52 9.89 5.51 -14.77
CA ARG A 52 9.13 5.19 -13.55
C ARG A 52 8.69 6.50 -12.90
N ALA A 53 7.42 6.54 -12.48
CA ALA A 53 6.90 7.67 -11.71
C ALA A 53 7.74 7.85 -10.44
N ALA A 54 7.86 9.10 -9.99
CA ALA A 54 8.53 9.39 -8.74
C ALA A 54 7.82 8.65 -7.58
N PRO A 55 8.57 8.07 -6.63
CA PRO A 55 7.96 7.38 -5.50
C PRO A 55 7.14 8.35 -4.66
N VAL A 56 5.92 7.95 -4.34
CA VAL A 56 5.05 8.69 -3.40
C VAL A 56 5.70 8.65 -2.01
N LYS A 57 5.75 9.79 -1.32
CA LYS A 57 6.31 9.86 0.03
C LYS A 57 5.28 9.31 1.03
N LYS A 58 5.64 8.19 1.67
CA LYS A 58 4.93 7.66 2.85
C LYS A 58 5.43 8.33 4.13
N ARG A 59 4.58 8.38 5.17
CA ARG A 59 4.96 8.87 6.51
C ARG A 59 6.09 8.00 7.07
N LYS A 60 7.06 8.64 7.70
CA LYS A 60 8.11 7.95 8.48
C LYS A 60 7.71 8.02 9.95
N PHE A 61 7.59 6.86 10.58
CA PHE A 61 7.31 6.79 12.02
C PHE A 61 8.56 7.05 12.84
N THR A 62 8.34 7.65 14.00
CA THR A 62 9.29 7.91 15.07
C THR A 62 8.81 7.17 16.33
N PRO A 63 9.65 7.02 17.36
CA PRO A 63 9.21 6.39 18.62
C PRO A 63 8.00 7.08 19.29
N ALA A 64 7.76 8.36 19.01
CA ALA A 64 6.60 9.08 19.53
C ALA A 64 5.26 8.59 18.92
N ASP A 65 5.30 7.91 17.77
CA ASP A 65 4.12 7.43 17.06
C ASP A 65 3.67 6.03 17.52
N GLU A 66 4.40 5.38 18.42
CA GLU A 66 4.15 3.99 18.85
C GLU A 66 2.72 3.78 19.39
N ALA A 67 2.20 4.75 20.16
CA ALA A 67 0.84 4.68 20.67
C ALA A 67 -0.21 4.74 19.56
N GLU A 68 -0.02 5.62 18.56
CA GLU A 68 -0.92 5.74 17.40
C GLU A 68 -0.88 4.48 16.55
N ILE A 69 0.31 3.95 16.28
CA ILE A 69 0.49 2.71 15.52
C ILE A 69 -0.25 1.57 16.22
N LYS A 70 -0.06 1.41 17.52
CA LYS A 70 -0.70 0.34 18.29
C LYS A 70 -2.22 0.47 18.32
N GLU A 71 -2.75 1.68 18.50
CA GLU A 71 -4.19 1.93 18.47
C GLU A 71 -4.78 1.63 17.09
N PHE A 72 -4.17 2.16 16.03
CA PHE A 72 -4.63 1.95 14.67
C PHE A 72 -4.59 0.48 14.25
N THR A 73 -3.44 -0.17 14.46
CA THR A 73 -3.26 -1.60 14.14
C THR A 73 -4.21 -2.46 14.95
N GLY A 74 -4.38 -2.17 16.25
CA GLY A 74 -5.32 -2.92 17.09
C GLY A 74 -6.77 -2.87 16.60
N LEU A 75 -7.23 -1.69 16.17
CA LEU A 75 -8.59 -1.53 15.64
C LEU A 75 -8.76 -2.21 14.28
N LEU A 76 -7.86 -1.92 13.33
CA LEU A 76 -7.97 -2.42 11.96
C LEU A 76 -7.84 -3.95 11.91
N LEU A 77 -6.82 -4.50 12.59
CA LEU A 77 -6.57 -5.93 12.59
C LEU A 77 -7.73 -6.69 13.24
N HIS A 78 -8.24 -6.20 14.37
CA HIS A 78 -9.39 -6.81 15.04
C HIS A 78 -10.62 -6.85 14.12
N ASP A 79 -10.98 -5.72 13.52
CA ASP A 79 -12.18 -5.63 12.68
C ASP A 79 -12.06 -6.45 11.40
N MET A 80 -10.85 -6.52 10.82
CA MET A 80 -10.59 -7.30 9.62
C MET A 80 -10.70 -8.81 9.91
N ILE A 81 -10.06 -9.29 10.97
CA ILE A 81 -10.14 -10.69 11.39
C ILE A 81 -11.58 -11.05 11.70
N ALA A 82 -12.29 -10.22 12.47
CA ALA A 82 -13.69 -10.43 12.79
C ALA A 82 -14.58 -10.46 11.54
N TYR A 83 -14.35 -9.57 10.58
CA TYR A 83 -15.08 -9.57 9.32
C TYR A 83 -14.83 -10.85 8.52
N TYR A 84 -13.58 -11.28 8.40
CA TYR A 84 -13.24 -12.48 7.65
C TYR A 84 -13.84 -13.73 8.31
N ASP A 85 -13.58 -13.93 9.60
CA ASP A 85 -13.95 -15.15 10.32
C ASP A 85 -15.47 -15.28 10.54
N ASN A 86 -16.22 -14.18 10.55
CA ASN A 86 -17.67 -14.22 10.80
C ASN A 86 -18.54 -13.96 9.56
N ILE A 87 -18.01 -13.32 8.52
CA ILE A 87 -18.79 -12.92 7.33
C ILE A 87 -18.27 -13.60 6.06
N VAL A 88 -16.95 -13.62 5.84
CA VAL A 88 -16.36 -14.13 4.60
C VAL A 88 -16.22 -15.65 4.61
N SER A 89 -15.66 -16.21 5.68
CA SER A 89 -15.46 -17.65 5.82
C SER A 89 -15.78 -18.17 7.22
N PRO A 90 -17.07 -18.18 7.62
CA PRO A 90 -17.48 -18.73 8.91
C PRO A 90 -17.11 -20.20 9.06
N GLY A 91 -16.22 -20.50 10.01
CA GLY A 91 -15.72 -21.86 10.25
C GLY A 91 -14.80 -22.39 9.14
N GLY A 92 -14.18 -21.50 8.36
CA GLY A 92 -13.17 -21.84 7.37
C GLY A 92 -11.91 -22.47 7.99
N ALA A 93 -11.14 -23.15 7.15
CA ALA A 93 -9.85 -23.73 7.55
C ALA A 93 -8.71 -22.69 7.64
N VAL A 94 -8.87 -21.55 6.96
CA VAL A 94 -7.98 -20.39 7.00
C VAL A 94 -8.65 -19.34 7.89
N GLN A 95 -7.87 -18.68 8.72
CA GLN A 95 -8.34 -17.60 9.60
C GLN A 95 -7.91 -16.24 9.07
N GLY A 96 -8.59 -15.17 9.49
CA GLY A 96 -8.25 -13.81 9.06
C GLY A 96 -6.79 -13.44 9.36
N CYS A 97 -6.24 -13.92 10.47
CA CYS A 97 -4.83 -13.70 10.85
C CYS A 97 -3.82 -14.39 9.94
N ASP A 98 -4.22 -15.40 9.16
CA ASP A 98 -3.34 -16.02 8.15
C ASP A 98 -3.21 -15.17 6.88
N LEU A 99 -4.11 -14.19 6.70
CA LEU A 99 -4.24 -13.40 5.47
C LEU A 99 -3.86 -11.93 5.65
N PHE A 100 -3.85 -11.43 6.87
CA PHE A 100 -3.66 -10.01 7.16
C PHE A 100 -3.02 -9.84 8.54
N ASP A 101 -1.96 -9.05 8.59
CA ASP A 101 -1.12 -8.92 9.78
C ASP A 101 -0.90 -7.47 10.23
N GLU A 102 -0.04 -7.30 11.25
CA GLU A 102 0.31 -5.99 11.77
C GLU A 102 1.13 -5.16 10.77
N ASP A 103 1.95 -5.79 9.93
CA ASP A 103 2.78 -5.09 8.94
C ASP A 103 1.90 -4.46 7.85
N ASP A 104 0.83 -5.14 7.44
CA ASP A 104 -0.19 -4.59 6.54
C ASP A 104 -0.87 -3.35 7.15
N CYS A 105 -1.24 -3.42 8.43
CA CYS A 105 -1.81 -2.27 9.15
C CYS A 105 -0.86 -1.07 9.17
N VAL A 106 0.41 -1.31 9.51
CA VAL A 106 1.45 -0.27 9.55
C VAL A 106 1.69 0.32 8.17
N ALA A 107 1.67 -0.50 7.11
CA ALA A 107 1.83 -0.05 5.73
C ALA A 107 0.67 0.86 5.29
N ILE A 108 -0.57 0.50 5.67
CA ILE A 108 -1.76 1.35 5.44
C ILE A 108 -1.62 2.66 6.19
N LEU A 109 -1.27 2.64 7.49
CA LEU A 109 -1.12 3.85 8.28
C LEU A 109 -0.03 4.77 7.73
N ALA A 110 1.10 4.21 7.26
CA ALA A 110 2.17 4.98 6.65
C ALA A 110 1.75 5.68 5.34
N ASN A 111 0.78 5.10 4.63
CA ASN A 111 0.25 5.62 3.38
C ASN A 111 -1.13 6.27 3.54
N LEU A 112 -1.58 6.51 4.77
CA LEU A 112 -2.96 6.89 5.04
C LEU A 112 -3.37 8.12 4.23
N ASP A 113 -2.53 9.13 4.10
CA ASP A 113 -2.84 10.35 3.33
C ASP A 113 -2.88 10.15 1.80
N ASN A 114 -2.29 9.06 1.30
CA ASN A 114 -2.15 8.77 -0.13
C ASN A 114 -3.26 7.84 -0.66
N ILE A 115 -4.11 7.30 0.21
CA ILE A 115 -5.17 6.35 -0.16
C ILE A 115 -6.44 7.14 -0.54
N SER A 116 -6.73 7.21 -1.84
CA SER A 116 -7.95 7.85 -2.38
C SER A 116 -9.07 6.85 -2.68
N ASP A 117 -8.71 5.64 -3.11
CA ASP A 117 -9.61 4.65 -3.71
C ASP A 117 -9.19 3.22 -3.34
N ALA A 118 -10.10 2.26 -3.46
CA ALA A 118 -9.82 0.86 -3.16
C ALA A 118 -8.66 0.26 -3.99
N PRO A 119 -8.58 0.48 -5.33
CA PRO A 119 -7.44 -0.01 -6.11
C PRO A 119 -6.06 0.48 -5.65
N SER A 120 -5.97 1.68 -5.08
CA SER A 120 -4.71 2.22 -4.54
C SER A 120 -4.12 1.35 -3.42
N LEU A 121 -4.96 0.66 -2.65
CA LEU A 121 -4.54 -0.26 -1.58
C LEU A 121 -3.78 -1.46 -2.13
N ARG A 122 -4.01 -1.85 -3.39
CA ARG A 122 -3.30 -2.97 -4.01
C ARG A 122 -1.77 -2.78 -4.03
N ASN A 123 -1.32 -1.54 -4.13
CA ASN A 123 0.10 -1.21 -4.13
C ASN A 123 0.70 -1.16 -2.73
N ILE A 124 -0.13 -1.23 -1.68
CA ILE A 124 0.24 -1.10 -0.28
C ILE A 124 0.27 -2.46 0.40
N VAL A 125 -0.86 -3.19 0.35
CA VAL A 125 -1.02 -4.53 0.97
C VAL A 125 -0.88 -5.68 -0.02
N GLY A 126 -0.70 -5.38 -1.32
CA GLY A 126 -0.60 -6.39 -2.36
C GLY A 126 -1.95 -6.77 -2.97
N GLY A 127 -2.02 -7.98 -3.52
CA GLY A 127 -3.26 -8.48 -4.12
C GLY A 127 -4.34 -8.77 -3.09
N GLU A 128 -5.57 -8.96 -3.56
CA GLU A 128 -6.65 -9.44 -2.71
C GLU A 128 -6.43 -10.90 -2.31
N CYS A 129 -6.53 -11.17 -1.01
CA CYS A 129 -6.57 -12.50 -0.44
C CYS A 129 -7.97 -13.12 -0.52
N PHE A 130 -9.01 -12.28 -0.58
CA PHE A 130 -10.39 -12.68 -0.80
C PHE A 130 -11.17 -11.57 -1.50
N VAL A 131 -12.28 -11.94 -2.13
CA VAL A 131 -13.10 -11.02 -2.93
C VAL A 131 -13.67 -9.91 -2.05
N GLY A 132 -13.43 -8.65 -2.41
CA GLY A 132 -13.98 -7.49 -1.72
C GLY A 132 -13.12 -6.99 -0.55
N GLN A 133 -11.91 -7.53 -0.36
CA GLN A 133 -10.99 -7.09 0.70
C GLN A 133 -10.62 -5.62 0.54
N LEU A 134 -10.28 -5.16 -0.67
CA LEU A 134 -9.83 -3.77 -0.87
C LEU A 134 -10.97 -2.78 -0.68
N GLU A 135 -12.18 -3.10 -1.14
CA GLU A 135 -13.36 -2.26 -0.92
C GLU A 135 -13.71 -2.18 0.57
N TRP A 136 -13.62 -3.29 1.30
CA TRP A 136 -13.86 -3.31 2.73
C TRP A 136 -12.83 -2.45 3.48
N LEU A 137 -11.53 -2.62 3.18
CA LEU A 137 -10.45 -1.82 3.76
C LEU A 137 -10.63 -0.32 3.45
N HIS A 138 -10.96 0.02 2.21
CA HIS A 138 -11.17 1.41 1.82
C HIS A 138 -12.34 2.05 2.58
N LYS A 139 -13.45 1.32 2.72
CA LYS A 139 -14.60 1.76 3.52
C LYS A 139 -14.20 1.97 4.98
N TRP A 140 -13.52 1.00 5.58
CA TRP A 140 -13.05 1.08 6.96
C TRP A 140 -12.14 2.31 7.17
N ILE A 141 -11.22 2.58 6.25
CA ILE A 141 -10.34 3.77 6.29
C ILE A 141 -11.15 5.06 6.21
N CYS A 142 -12.17 5.13 5.36
CA CYS A 142 -13.06 6.29 5.27
C CYS A 142 -13.81 6.54 6.59
N ASP A 143 -14.32 5.48 7.21
CA ASP A 143 -15.03 5.53 8.48
C ASP A 143 -14.08 5.96 9.63
N PHE A 144 -12.85 5.44 9.63
CA PHE A 144 -11.79 5.82 10.57
C PHE A 144 -11.43 7.31 10.46
N ARG A 145 -11.22 7.82 9.24
CA ARG A 145 -10.93 9.26 9.01
C ARG A 145 -12.03 10.17 9.52
N THR A 146 -13.28 9.77 9.30
CA THR A 146 -14.46 10.54 9.75
C THR A 146 -14.52 10.58 11.28
N SER A 147 -14.26 9.43 11.92
CA SER A 147 -14.23 9.31 13.38
C SER A 147 -13.07 10.09 14.02
N ALA A 148 -11.86 9.99 13.47
CA ALA A 148 -10.69 10.72 13.96
C ALA A 148 -10.85 12.25 13.86
N THR A 149 -11.53 12.73 12.82
CA THR A 149 -11.84 14.16 12.65
C THR A 149 -12.83 14.67 13.71
N HIS A 150 -13.81 13.83 14.08
CA HIS A 150 -14.72 14.12 15.20
C HIS A 150 -13.99 14.20 16.54
N THR A 151 -13.07 13.29 16.82
CA THR A 151 -12.31 13.30 18.10
C THR A 151 -11.40 14.53 18.22
N ARG A 152 -10.74 14.95 17.14
CA ARG A 152 -9.89 16.18 17.13
C ARG A 152 -10.70 17.48 17.27
N SER A 153 -11.87 17.57 16.67
CA SER A 153 -12.72 18.77 16.77
C SER A 153 -13.34 18.96 18.17
N ILE A 154 -13.55 17.88 18.92
CA ILE A 154 -14.00 17.92 20.32
C ILE A 154 -12.85 18.35 21.25
N ALA A 155 -11.62 17.86 21.05
CA ALA A 155 -10.46 18.22 21.87
C ALA A 155 -10.02 19.70 21.73
N THR A 156 -10.44 20.40 20.67
CA THR A 156 -10.10 21.82 20.45
C THR A 156 -11.09 22.80 21.12
N GLN A 157 -12.19 22.30 21.72
CA GLN A 157 -13.12 23.12 22.50
C GLN A 157 -12.75 23.11 24.00
N GLY A 158 -11.54 23.56 24.31
CA GLY A 158 -11.22 24.08 25.65
C GLY A 158 -11.93 25.42 25.88
N PRO A 159 -12.18 25.83 27.14
CA PRO A 159 -13.14 26.89 27.46
C PRO A 159 -12.79 28.19 26.75
N ALA A 160 -13.80 28.77 26.09
CA ALA A 160 -13.71 30.04 25.40
C ALA A 160 -13.07 31.10 26.31
N ALA A 161 -11.87 31.55 25.96
CA ALA A 161 -11.27 32.73 26.55
C ALA A 161 -12.19 33.92 26.21
N SER A 162 -12.93 34.39 27.23
CA SER A 162 -13.79 35.55 27.16
C SER A 162 -12.95 36.77 26.77
N LYS A 163 -12.95 37.12 25.48
CA LYS A 163 -12.33 38.36 25.00
C LYS A 163 -13.15 39.53 25.53
N LYS A 164 -12.64 40.18 26.59
CA LYS A 164 -13.11 41.50 27.02
C LYS A 164 -13.03 42.46 25.84
N SER A 165 -14.19 42.98 25.45
CA SER A 165 -14.32 44.04 24.46
C SER A 165 -13.67 45.31 24.99
N GLN A 166 -12.54 45.72 24.40
CA GLN A 166 -11.93 47.01 24.68
C GLN A 166 -12.49 48.03 23.68
N SER A 167 -13.51 48.75 24.14
CA SER A 167 -14.13 49.86 23.43
C SER A 167 -13.09 50.96 23.22
N THR A 168 -12.70 51.23 21.97
CA THR A 168 -11.87 52.39 21.62
C THR A 168 -12.79 53.48 21.10
N VAL A 169 -12.91 54.53 21.91
CA VAL A 169 -13.76 55.70 21.67
C VAL A 169 -13.21 56.53 20.50
N LEU A 170 -14.09 56.78 19.53
CA LEU A 170 -13.94 57.78 18.47
C LEU A 170 -13.76 59.18 19.07
N VAL A 171 -12.71 59.89 18.65
CA VAL A 171 -12.68 61.36 18.71
C VAL A 171 -12.11 61.89 17.40
N THR A 172 -12.95 62.61 16.66
CA THR A 172 -12.62 63.68 15.71
C THR A 172 -13.46 64.91 16.13
N PRO A 173 -13.27 66.11 15.57
CA PRO A 173 -12.09 66.77 14.96
C PRO A 173 -11.87 68.20 15.53
N LYS A 174 -10.85 68.94 15.07
CA LYS A 174 -11.01 70.36 14.67
C LYS A 174 -9.78 70.95 13.94
N GLU A 175 -10.07 71.58 12.81
CA GLU A 175 -9.22 72.48 12.03
C GLU A 175 -8.81 73.73 12.84
N ALA A 176 -7.63 74.31 12.54
CA ALA A 176 -7.46 75.69 12.05
C ALA A 176 -5.99 76.18 12.11
N LEU A 177 -5.48 76.61 10.94
CA LEU A 177 -4.79 77.89 10.66
C LEU A 177 -3.61 78.35 11.57
N VAL A 178 -2.39 78.40 11.01
CA VAL A 178 -1.68 79.57 10.43
C VAL A 178 -0.41 79.08 9.73
#